data_AF-A0A932PDL9-F1
#
_entry.id   AF-A0A932PDL9-F1
#
_cell.length_a   1.000
_cell.length_b   1.000
_cell.length_c   1.000
_cell.angle_alpha   90.00
_cell.angle_beta   90.00
_cell.angle_gamma   90.00
#
_symmetry.space_group_name_H-M   'P 1'
#
loop_
_entity.id
_entity.type
_entity.pdbx_description
1 polymer ?
#
loop_
_entity_poly.entity_id
_entity_poly.type
_entity_poly.pdbx_seq_one_letter_code
_entity_poly.pdbx_strand_id
1 'polypeptide(L)'
;MRTFLALLSLPWFLALTASAAELSVSNRLPNPNEVGYRPADGAEATLNPPPFIWLHEPEAASYTIQWATQQDFGNAETVCLPSCT
;
A
#
# COMPACT_ATOMS: atom_id res chain seq x y z
N MET A 1 -43.25 -10.80 47.61
CA MET A 1 -42.19 -10.88 48.63
C MET A 1 -40.96 -11.49 47.97
N ARG A 2 -39.79 -10.86 48.15
CA ARG A 2 -38.42 -11.24 47.71
C ARG A 2 -37.89 -10.62 46.40
N THR A 3 -37.40 -9.40 46.61
CA THR A 3 -36.16 -8.77 46.13
C THR A 3 -34.96 -9.70 45.87
N PHE A 4 -33.97 -9.13 45.16
CA PHE A 4 -32.58 -9.55 44.86
C PHE A 4 -32.40 -10.08 43.41
N LEU A 5 -31.44 -9.63 42.59
CA LEU A 5 -30.19 -8.91 42.83
C LEU A 5 -29.80 -8.22 41.49
N ALA A 6 -29.40 -6.94 41.54
CA ALA A 6 -28.81 -6.25 40.40
C ALA A 6 -27.42 -6.83 40.11
N LEU A 7 -27.23 -7.47 38.96
CA LEU A 7 -25.91 -7.83 38.42
C LEU A 7 -25.51 -6.77 37.39
N LEU A 8 -24.92 -5.68 37.89
CA LEU A 8 -24.04 -4.79 37.13
C LEU A 8 -22.92 -5.64 36.51
N SER A 9 -23.02 -5.91 35.22
CA SER A 9 -21.94 -6.53 34.45
C SER A 9 -21.96 -5.99 33.02
N LEU A 10 -21.63 -4.71 32.87
CA LEU A 10 -21.21 -4.21 31.57
C LEU A 10 -19.70 -4.49 31.46
N PRO A 11 -19.27 -5.47 30.66
CA PRO A 11 -17.87 -5.80 30.55
C PRO A 11 -17.13 -4.61 29.95
N TRP A 12 -15.99 -4.34 30.54
CA TRP A 12 -14.92 -3.48 30.08
C TRP A 12 -14.59 -3.85 28.63
N PHE A 13 -15.23 -3.19 27.66
CA PHE A 13 -14.83 -3.26 26.26
C PHE A 13 -13.47 -2.57 26.14
N LEU A 14 -12.39 -3.31 26.40
CA LEU A 14 -11.08 -2.97 25.86
C LEU A 14 -11.25 -2.96 24.34
N ALA A 15 -11.38 -1.77 23.76
CA ALA A 15 -11.24 -1.59 22.33
C ALA A 15 -9.81 -1.98 21.97
N LEU A 16 -9.62 -3.20 21.45
CA LEU A 16 -8.38 -3.56 20.77
C LEU A 16 -8.30 -2.68 19.53
N THR A 17 -7.55 -1.59 19.62
CA THR A 17 -7.12 -0.85 18.43
C THR A 17 -6.13 -1.73 17.69
N ALA A 18 -6.55 -2.33 16.58
CA ALA A 18 -5.63 -2.99 15.68
C ALA A 18 -4.71 -1.92 15.06
N SER A 19 -3.43 -1.93 15.42
CA SER A 19 -2.42 -1.18 14.65
C SER A 19 -2.21 -1.90 13.32
N ALA A 20 -2.68 -1.29 12.24
CA ALA A 20 -2.21 -1.66 10.91
C ALA A 20 -0.74 -1.20 10.79
N ALA A 21 0.17 -2.11 10.46
CA ALA A 21 1.52 -1.73 10.09
C ALA A 21 1.46 -0.85 8.83
N GLU A 22 2.25 0.23 8.84
CA GLU A 22 2.32 1.14 7.69
C GLU A 22 3.03 0.42 6.53
N LEU A 23 2.42 0.46 5.34
CA LEU A 23 3.04 -0.11 4.15
C LEU A 23 4.26 0.73 3.78
N SER A 24 5.41 0.07 3.63
CA SER A 24 6.67 0.71 3.27
C SER A 24 7.23 0.10 2.00
N VAL A 25 7.71 0.95 1.09
CA VAL A 25 8.44 0.53 -0.11
C VAL A 25 9.92 0.78 0.13
N SER A 26 10.76 -0.24 -0.02
CA SER A 26 12.17 -0.18 0.38
C SER A 26 12.96 0.83 -0.44
N ASN A 27 12.67 0.96 -1.74
CA ASN A 27 13.42 1.79 -2.70
C ASN A 27 14.94 1.53 -2.69
N ARG A 28 15.36 0.32 -2.34
CA ARG A 28 16.78 -0.06 -2.34
C ARG A 28 17.35 -0.03 -3.76
N LEU A 29 18.66 0.13 -3.87
CA LEU A 29 19.33 -0.04 -5.15
C LEU A 29 19.21 -1.50 -5.64
N PRO A 30 19.04 -1.72 -6.96
CA PRO A 30 19.10 -3.06 -7.56
C PRO A 30 20.48 -3.70 -7.34
N ASN A 31 20.49 -5.01 -7.10
CA ASN A 31 21.72 -5.80 -7.12
C ASN A 31 22.25 -5.95 -8.56
N PRO A 32 23.53 -6.30 -8.78
CA PRO A 32 24.12 -6.38 -10.12
C PRO A 32 23.38 -7.28 -11.13
N ASN A 33 22.64 -8.28 -10.66
CA ASN A 33 21.90 -9.23 -11.51
C ASN A 33 20.38 -9.03 -11.46
N GLU A 34 19.90 -7.93 -10.87
CA GLU A 34 18.48 -7.61 -10.81
C GLU A 34 18.07 -6.63 -11.91
N VAL A 35 16.77 -6.64 -12.22
CA VAL A 35 16.18 -5.61 -13.08
C VAL A 35 16.20 -4.27 -12.34
N GLY A 36 16.67 -3.21 -12.99
CA GLY A 36 16.60 -1.87 -12.43
C GLY A 36 15.22 -1.23 -12.57
N TYR A 37 14.99 -0.12 -11.87
CA TYR A 37 13.78 0.68 -12.02
C TYR A 37 13.65 1.26 -13.43
N ARG A 38 12.49 1.10 -14.06
CA ARG A 38 12.21 1.64 -15.40
C ARG A 38 10.83 2.30 -15.49
N PRO A 39 10.69 3.38 -16.29
CA PRO A 39 11.78 4.21 -16.85
C PRO A 39 12.71 4.74 -15.75
N ALA A 40 13.98 5.01 -16.09
CA ALA A 40 14.88 5.62 -15.11
C ALA A 40 14.39 7.03 -14.79
N ASP A 41 14.66 7.53 -13.58
CA ASP A 41 14.25 8.88 -13.21
C ASP A 41 14.85 9.94 -14.18
N GLY A 42 14.01 10.85 -14.63
CA GLY A 42 14.34 11.84 -15.68
C GLY A 42 14.53 11.29 -17.09
N ALA A 43 14.44 9.97 -17.32
CA ALA A 43 14.57 9.40 -18.66
C ALA A 43 13.25 9.48 -19.44
N GLU A 44 13.35 9.73 -20.75
CA GLU A 44 12.21 9.65 -21.65
C GLU A 44 11.85 8.18 -21.94
N ALA A 45 10.57 7.85 -21.82
CA ALA A 45 10.06 6.54 -22.21
C ALA A 45 9.99 6.44 -23.75
N THR A 46 10.52 5.35 -24.30
CA THR A 46 10.51 5.10 -25.76
C THR A 46 9.24 4.40 -26.26
N LEU A 47 8.37 3.95 -25.34
CA LEU A 47 7.12 3.25 -25.61
C LEU A 47 5.95 3.92 -24.86
N ASN A 48 4.74 3.79 -25.42
CA ASN A 48 3.50 4.27 -24.81
C ASN A 48 2.40 3.18 -24.91
N PRO A 49 1.91 2.60 -23.79
CA PRO A 49 2.25 2.97 -22.41
C PRO A 49 3.69 2.62 -22.03
N PRO A 50 4.32 3.39 -21.12
CA PRO A 50 5.66 3.09 -20.65
C PRO A 50 5.67 1.76 -19.88
N PRO A 51 6.67 0.87 -20.09
CA PRO A 51 6.82 -0.33 -19.28
C PRO A 51 7.40 0.04 -17.91
N PHE A 52 6.57 0.04 -16.89
CA PHE A 52 7.01 0.21 -15.50
C PHE A 52 7.64 -1.07 -14.96
N ILE A 53 8.84 -0.95 -14.40
CA ILE A 53 9.58 -2.05 -13.76
C ILE A 53 10.07 -1.56 -12.41
N TRP A 54 9.83 -2.34 -11.36
CA TRP A 54 10.31 -2.10 -10.00
C TRP A 54 10.80 -3.40 -9.37
N LEU A 55 11.55 -3.27 -8.29
CA LEU A 55 12.00 -4.41 -7.49
C LEU A 55 10.84 -4.98 -6.68
N HIS A 56 10.75 -6.30 -6.60
CA HIS A 56 9.75 -6.97 -5.78
C HIS A 56 9.98 -6.65 -4.29
N GLU A 57 8.89 -6.37 -3.59
CA GLU A 57 8.84 -6.11 -2.14
C GLU A 57 8.37 -7.39 -1.45
N PRO A 58 9.18 -8.02 -0.58
CA PRO A 58 8.91 -9.38 -0.09
C PRO A 58 7.58 -9.55 0.66
N GLU A 59 7.11 -8.49 1.31
CA GLU A 59 5.87 -8.50 2.10
C GLU A 59 4.66 -7.94 1.34
N ALA A 60 4.83 -7.56 0.07
CA ALA A 60 3.75 -6.99 -0.72
C ALA A 60 2.75 -8.05 -1.18
N ALA A 61 1.52 -7.94 -0.71
CA ALA A 61 0.39 -8.75 -1.19
C ALA A 61 -0.17 -8.24 -2.53
N SER A 62 -0.08 -6.93 -2.78
CA SER A 62 -0.59 -6.24 -3.96
C SER A 62 0.20 -4.95 -4.17
N TYR A 63 0.11 -4.38 -5.37
CA TYR A 63 0.65 -3.06 -5.68
C TYR A 63 -0.45 -2.11 -6.13
N THR A 64 -0.37 -0.86 -5.68
CA THR A 64 -1.12 0.26 -6.27
C THR A 64 -0.10 1.17 -6.94
N ILE A 65 -0.27 1.41 -8.24
CA ILE A 65 0.61 2.25 -9.04
C ILE A 65 -0.17 3.50 -9.44
N GLN A 66 0.46 4.65 -9.27
CA GLN A 66 -0.06 5.93 -9.72
C GLN A 66 0.93 6.61 -10.65
N TRP A 67 0.44 7.24 -11.71
CA TRP A 67 1.20 8.14 -12.54
C TRP A 67 0.35 9.36 -12.91
N ALA A 68 1.00 10.52 -12.99
CA ALA A 68 0.33 11.80 -13.20
C ALA A 68 1.22 12.73 -14.00
N THR A 69 0.63 13.78 -14.59
CA THR A 69 1.39 14.91 -15.12
C THR A 69 1.65 15.99 -14.08
N GLN A 70 0.88 16.00 -12.98
CA GLN A 70 1.07 16.91 -11.85
C GLN A 70 1.91 16.24 -10.75
N GLN A 71 2.85 16.99 -10.17
CA GLN A 71 3.79 16.49 -9.16
C GLN A 71 3.09 16.08 -7.85
N ASP A 72 1.95 16.69 -7.55
CA ASP A 72 1.12 16.36 -6.39
C ASP A 72 0.14 15.20 -6.66
N PHE A 73 0.20 14.59 -7.84
CA PHE A 73 -0.68 13.50 -8.28
C PHE A 73 -2.17 13.90 -8.33
N GLY A 74 -2.50 15.19 -8.40
CA GLY A 74 -3.90 15.68 -8.42
C GLY A 74 -4.75 15.19 -9.60
N ASN A 75 -4.12 14.65 -10.64
CA ASN A 75 -4.75 14.04 -11.80
C ASN A 75 -4.21 12.63 -12.12
N ALA A 76 -3.84 11.88 -11.10
CA ALA A 76 -3.24 10.57 -11.29
C ALA A 76 -4.21 9.55 -11.90
N GLU A 77 -3.67 8.76 -12.83
CA GLU A 77 -4.22 7.45 -13.18
C GLU A 77 -3.78 6.44 -12.12
N THR A 78 -4.69 5.57 -11.68
CA THR A 78 -4.44 4.59 -10.61
C THR A 78 -4.77 3.18 -11.08
N VAL A 79 -3.85 2.24 -10.87
CA VAL A 79 -4.04 0.81 -11.17
C VAL A 79 -3.62 -0.03 -9.97
N CYS A 80 -4.44 -1.02 -9.61
CA CYS A 80 -4.11 -2.01 -8.58
C CYS A 80 -3.81 -3.36 -9.21
N LEU A 81 -2.73 -3.98 -8.77
CA LEU A 81 -2.27 -5.31 -9.19
C LEU A 81 -2.40 -6.26 -7.99
N PRO A 82 -3.21 -7.34 -8.06
CA PRO A 82 -3.88 -7.86 -9.26
C PRO A 82 -5.23 -7.19 -9.62
N SER A 83 -5.93 -6.56 -8.68
CA SER A 83 -7.21 -5.88 -8.96
C SER A 83 -7.56 -4.85 -7.90
N CYS A 84 -8.24 -3.77 -8.31
CA CYS A 84 -8.90 -2.85 -7.39
C CYS A 84 -10.26 -3.45 -7.05
N THR A 85 -10.45 -3.98 -5.84
CA THR A 85 -11.74 -4.50 -5.37
C THR A 85 -12.29 -3.58 -4.28
#